data_AF-A0A6A4CRI9-F1
#
_entry.id   AF-A0A6A4CRI9-F1
#
_cell.length_a   1.000
_cell.length_b   1.000
_cell.length_c   1.000
_cell.angle_alpha   90.00
_cell.angle_beta   90.00
_cell.angle_gamma   90.00
#
_symmetry.space_group_name_H-M   'P 1'
#
loop_
_entity.id
_entity.type
_entity.pdbx_description
1 polymer ?
#
loop_
_entity_poly.entity_id
_entity_poly.type
_entity_poly.pdbx_seq_one_letter_code
_entity_poly.pdbx_strand_id
1 'polypeptide(L)'
;MKICTFVLGLAVSVASLSSASLVVDTAPEELRAYRYVLPKNHGEAVKIGDQVYRFSVTGPSSGGAFTLLQTSAPEATTLGVLPHIHKTHYENFYCTRGRFQLWAESYNSTTEQQTRVLTQGDYGAVPHNTYHTFQVLDPDTQMTGVIQPGGFEELFVALRDSYYNSSTYANFEPSRTNSSAGTNADTISALEEYDVYAQLTWETRHDAVNGTAGSGNGAGLLSSNRGGSSRTRKKGCSSRRSSKKTVHQGHRLLGRGNLNKSASVG
;
A
#
# COMPACT_ATOMS: atom_id res chain seq x y z
N MET A 1 0.61 14.52 -69.74
CA MET A 1 0.98 14.33 -68.32
C MET A 1 -0.18 13.60 -67.65
N LYS A 2 0.01 12.34 -67.22
CA LYS A 2 -1.02 11.53 -66.54
C LYS A 2 -0.79 11.66 -65.03
N ILE A 3 -1.73 12.29 -64.33
CA ILE A 3 -1.70 12.39 -62.86
C ILE A 3 -2.28 11.08 -62.33
N CYS A 4 -1.44 10.29 -61.67
CA CYS A 4 -1.81 9.03 -61.04
C CYS A 4 -2.04 9.31 -59.55
N THR A 5 -3.30 9.33 -59.13
CA THR A 5 -3.68 9.61 -57.74
C THR A 5 -3.60 8.30 -56.95
N PHE A 6 -2.59 8.16 -56.09
CA PHE A 6 -2.49 7.08 -55.12
C PHE A 6 -3.38 7.39 -53.92
N VAL A 7 -4.42 6.59 -53.70
CA VAL A 7 -5.22 6.63 -52.48
C VAL A 7 -4.54 5.74 -51.44
N LEU A 8 -3.92 6.34 -50.44
CA LEU A 8 -3.33 5.64 -49.30
C LEU A 8 -4.47 5.27 -48.33
N GLY A 9 -4.87 4.00 -48.31
CA GLY A 9 -5.86 3.50 -47.36
C GLY A 9 -5.26 3.42 -45.96
N LEU A 10 -5.72 4.29 -45.05
CA LEU A 10 -5.47 4.13 -43.61
C LEU A 10 -6.27 2.92 -43.13
N ALA A 11 -5.62 1.77 -42.96
CA ALA A 11 -6.19 0.65 -42.23
C ALA A 11 -6.20 1.00 -40.74
N VAL A 12 -7.37 1.40 -40.21
CA VAL A 12 -7.59 1.51 -38.78
C VAL A 12 -7.67 0.08 -38.23
N SER A 13 -6.58 -0.43 -37.66
CA SER A 13 -6.61 -1.65 -36.87
C SER A 13 -7.41 -1.38 -35.59
N VAL A 14 -8.67 -1.80 -35.58
CA VAL A 14 -9.43 -1.98 -34.36
C VAL A 14 -8.77 -3.11 -33.57
N ALA A 15 -8.02 -2.76 -32.53
CA ALA A 15 -7.50 -3.72 -31.58
C ALA A 15 -8.68 -4.53 -31.04
N SER A 16 -8.67 -5.85 -31.29
CA SER A 16 -9.63 -6.77 -30.70
C SER A 16 -9.43 -6.72 -29.19
N LEU A 17 -10.34 -6.09 -28.46
CA LEU A 17 -10.40 -6.16 -27.02
C LEU A 17 -10.73 -7.61 -26.67
N SER A 18 -9.69 -8.41 -26.42
CA SER A 18 -9.82 -9.66 -25.68
C SER A 18 -10.58 -9.33 -24.40
N SER A 19 -11.81 -9.84 -24.30
CA SER A 19 -12.62 -9.74 -23.08
C SER A 19 -12.05 -10.75 -22.09
N ALA A 20 -10.83 -10.51 -21.61
CA ALA A 20 -10.27 -11.31 -20.55
C ALA A 20 -11.14 -11.12 -19.30
N SER A 21 -11.20 -12.16 -18.47
CA SER A 21 -11.96 -12.12 -17.22
C SER A 21 -11.56 -10.91 -16.37
N LEU A 22 -12.57 -10.21 -15.85
CA LEU A 22 -12.39 -9.14 -14.86
C LEU A 22 -11.72 -9.68 -13.60
N VAL A 23 -12.09 -10.88 -13.17
CA VAL A 23 -11.53 -11.54 -11.98
C VAL A 23 -10.28 -12.31 -12.40
N VAL A 24 -9.17 -12.05 -11.73
CA VAL A 24 -7.87 -12.68 -11.97
C VAL A 24 -7.27 -13.25 -10.69
N ASP A 25 -6.44 -14.28 -10.84
CA ASP A 25 -5.75 -14.93 -9.73
C ASP A 25 -4.40 -14.27 -9.38
N THR A 26 -3.81 -13.53 -10.31
CA THR A 26 -2.57 -12.77 -10.12
C THR A 26 -2.68 -11.38 -10.72
N ALA A 27 -1.84 -10.45 -10.24
CA ALA A 27 -1.72 -9.14 -10.86
C ALA A 27 -1.21 -9.30 -12.31
N PRO A 28 -1.72 -8.52 -13.27
CA PRO A 28 -1.26 -8.57 -14.65
C PRO A 28 0.18 -8.10 -14.84
N GLU A 29 0.90 -8.72 -15.77
CA GLU A 29 2.26 -8.35 -16.17
C GLU A 29 2.33 -7.14 -17.12
N GLU A 30 1.21 -6.47 -17.36
CA GLU A 30 1.14 -5.27 -18.18
C GLU A 30 -0.05 -4.38 -17.78
N LEU A 31 0.04 -3.10 -18.15
CA LEU A 31 -1.07 -2.17 -17.99
C LEU A 31 -2.19 -2.56 -18.95
N ARG A 32 -3.31 -3.06 -18.41
CA ARG A 32 -4.48 -3.42 -19.21
C ARG A 32 -5.41 -2.22 -19.41
N ALA A 33 -6.01 -2.12 -20.59
CA ALA A 33 -7.02 -1.10 -20.90
C ALA A 33 -8.32 -1.26 -20.07
N TYR A 34 -8.57 -2.47 -19.57
CA TYR A 34 -9.71 -2.81 -18.73
C TYR A 34 -9.26 -3.11 -17.28
N ARG A 35 -10.17 -2.86 -16.34
CA ARG A 35 -9.93 -3.05 -14.89
C ARG A 35 -9.78 -4.53 -14.56
N TYR A 36 -9.26 -4.81 -13.37
CA TYR A 36 -9.26 -6.15 -12.80
C TYR A 36 -9.69 -6.16 -11.35
N VAL A 37 -10.15 -7.32 -10.90
CA VAL A 37 -10.51 -7.61 -9.51
C VAL A 37 -9.70 -8.83 -9.10
N LEU A 38 -9.00 -8.70 -7.99
CA LEU A 38 -8.21 -9.77 -7.40
C LEU A 38 -8.91 -10.19 -6.09
N PRO A 39 -9.41 -11.43 -5.98
CA PRO A 39 -10.04 -11.89 -4.76
C PRO A 39 -9.07 -11.84 -3.57
N LYS A 40 -9.61 -11.77 -2.36
CA LYS A 40 -8.79 -11.82 -1.14
C LYS A 40 -7.94 -13.10 -1.15
N ASN A 41 -6.66 -12.97 -0.80
CA ASN A 41 -5.68 -14.06 -0.76
C ASN A 41 -5.34 -14.67 -2.14
N HIS A 42 -5.71 -14.01 -3.23
CA HIS A 42 -5.12 -14.21 -4.55
C HIS A 42 -4.01 -13.18 -4.77
N GLY A 43 -3.28 -13.27 -5.87
CA GLY A 43 -2.04 -12.52 -6.10
C GLY A 43 -0.82 -13.42 -5.95
N GLU A 44 0.23 -13.10 -6.71
CA GLU A 44 1.54 -13.68 -6.47
C GLU A 44 1.99 -13.34 -5.05
N ALA A 45 2.56 -14.33 -4.38
CA ALA A 45 3.04 -14.16 -3.02
C ALA A 45 4.41 -14.78 -2.83
N VAL A 46 5.20 -14.17 -1.96
CA VAL A 46 6.54 -14.60 -1.59
C VAL A 46 6.66 -14.67 -0.08
N LYS A 47 7.51 -15.57 0.41
CA LYS A 47 7.82 -15.76 1.82
C LYS A 47 9.24 -15.25 2.11
N ILE A 48 9.38 -14.44 3.16
CA ILE A 48 10.67 -13.99 3.71
C ILE A 48 10.60 -14.19 5.22
N GLY A 49 11.34 -15.17 5.73
CA GLY A 49 11.15 -15.68 7.10
C GLY A 49 9.69 -16.08 7.33
N ASP A 50 9.07 -15.55 8.37
CA ASP A 50 7.66 -15.83 8.70
C ASP A 50 6.66 -14.84 8.07
N GLN A 51 7.15 -13.90 7.26
CA GLN A 51 6.32 -12.91 6.58
C GLN A 51 5.95 -13.38 5.18
N VAL A 52 4.66 -13.30 4.84
CA VAL A 52 4.17 -13.51 3.47
C VAL A 52 3.75 -12.18 2.88
N TYR A 53 4.41 -11.80 1.78
CA TYR A 53 4.10 -10.62 0.98
C TYR A 53 3.29 -11.05 -0.23
N ARG A 54 2.16 -10.40 -0.47
CA ARG A 54 1.25 -10.71 -1.57
C ARG A 54 0.96 -9.46 -2.38
N PHE A 55 1.20 -9.52 -3.68
CA PHE A 55 1.12 -8.37 -4.57
C PHE A 55 -0.27 -8.29 -5.22
N SER A 56 -1.03 -7.26 -4.84
CA SER A 56 -2.36 -7.01 -5.41
C SER A 56 -2.29 -6.06 -6.60
N VAL A 57 -1.37 -5.09 -6.56
CA VAL A 57 -1.04 -4.18 -7.66
C VAL A 57 0.48 -4.08 -7.74
N THR A 58 1.02 -4.34 -8.92
CA THR A 58 2.46 -4.27 -9.24
C THR A 58 2.77 -3.07 -10.15
N GLY A 59 4.05 -2.76 -10.33
CA GLY A 59 4.55 -1.81 -11.32
C GLY A 59 3.97 -2.08 -12.71
N PRO A 60 4.14 -3.28 -13.30
CA PRO A 60 3.54 -3.60 -14.59
C PRO A 60 2.02 -3.41 -14.63
N SER A 61 1.29 -3.90 -13.63
CA SER A 61 -0.19 -3.80 -13.61
C SER A 61 -0.72 -2.37 -13.46
N SER A 62 0.09 -1.46 -12.91
CA SER A 62 -0.25 -0.06 -12.67
C SER A 62 0.41 0.91 -13.65
N GLY A 63 1.24 0.40 -14.57
CA GLY A 63 2.07 1.23 -15.46
C GLY A 63 3.09 2.08 -14.69
N GLY A 64 3.63 1.54 -13.59
CA GLY A 64 4.64 2.20 -12.73
C GLY A 64 4.07 3.21 -11.74
N ALA A 65 2.75 3.31 -11.60
CA ALA A 65 2.13 4.33 -10.74
C ALA A 65 2.33 4.04 -9.25
N PHE A 66 2.06 2.80 -8.81
CA PHE A 66 2.24 2.39 -7.42
C PHE A 66 2.21 0.86 -7.29
N THR A 67 2.78 0.38 -6.20
CA THR A 67 2.65 -1.01 -5.74
C THR A 67 1.67 -1.05 -4.57
N LEU A 68 0.75 -2.01 -4.57
CA LEU A 68 -0.12 -2.33 -3.44
C LEU A 68 0.12 -3.77 -3.04
N LEU A 69 0.63 -3.96 -1.83
CA LEU A 69 1.00 -5.26 -1.30
C LEU A 69 0.40 -5.49 0.08
N GLN A 70 0.23 -6.75 0.43
CA GLN A 70 -0.23 -7.19 1.73
C GLN A 70 0.84 -8.04 2.39
N THR A 71 1.29 -7.65 3.58
CA THR A 71 2.18 -8.45 4.41
C THR A 71 1.35 -9.10 5.51
N SER A 72 1.33 -10.42 5.55
CA SER A 72 0.68 -11.18 6.63
C SER A 72 1.74 -11.96 7.39
N ALA A 73 1.71 -11.88 8.72
CA ALA A 73 2.76 -12.43 9.57
C ALA A 73 2.23 -12.78 10.96
N PRO A 74 2.84 -13.78 11.63
CA PRO A 74 2.63 -14.03 13.05
C PRO A 74 3.33 -12.98 13.91
N GLU A 75 3.07 -13.03 15.22
CA GLU A 75 3.78 -12.22 16.22
C GLU A 75 5.29 -12.49 16.17
N ALA A 76 6.10 -11.44 16.32
CA ALA A 76 7.56 -11.54 16.35
C ALA A 76 8.15 -10.77 17.54
N THR A 77 9.19 -11.33 18.15
CA THR A 77 9.97 -10.65 19.20
C THR A 77 11.10 -9.80 18.63
N THR A 78 11.33 -9.86 17.32
CA THR A 78 12.37 -9.11 16.60
C THR A 78 11.73 -8.15 15.59
N LEU A 79 12.52 -7.19 15.09
CA LEU A 79 12.09 -6.36 13.97
C LEU A 79 11.76 -7.22 12.74
N GLY A 80 10.74 -6.81 11.98
CA GLY A 80 10.36 -7.45 10.71
C GLY A 80 11.29 -7.07 9.56
N VAL A 81 12.04 -5.97 9.70
CA VAL A 81 13.07 -5.53 8.75
C VAL A 81 14.09 -4.69 9.49
N LEU A 82 15.38 -4.77 9.13
CA LEU A 82 16.37 -3.88 9.73
C LEU A 82 16.09 -2.41 9.34
N PRO A 83 16.47 -1.43 10.18
CA PRO A 83 16.27 -0.02 9.88
C PRO A 83 16.89 0.38 8.54
N HIS A 84 16.14 1.12 7.74
CA HIS A 84 16.56 1.57 6.42
C HIS A 84 15.84 2.86 6.00
N ILE A 85 16.24 3.38 4.83
CA ILE A 85 15.55 4.47 4.13
C ILE A 85 15.32 4.11 2.65
N HIS A 86 14.36 4.80 2.05
CA HIS A 86 14.13 4.89 0.61
C HIS A 86 14.38 6.32 0.15
N LYS A 87 15.12 6.51 -0.96
CA LYS A 87 15.38 7.85 -1.53
C LYS A 87 14.38 8.22 -2.60
N THR A 88 13.84 7.24 -3.32
CA THR A 88 12.95 7.43 -4.47
C THR A 88 11.54 6.88 -4.24
N HIS A 89 11.33 6.04 -3.22
CA HIS A 89 10.02 5.50 -2.87
C HIS A 89 9.39 6.14 -1.61
N TYR A 90 8.13 6.51 -1.73
CA TYR A 90 7.27 6.89 -0.61
C TYR A 90 6.48 5.66 -0.16
N GLU A 91 6.67 5.25 1.08
CA GLU A 91 5.99 4.09 1.64
C GLU A 91 4.83 4.48 2.57
N ASN A 92 3.75 3.71 2.49
CA ASN A 92 2.55 3.91 3.27
C ASN A 92 2.16 2.60 3.93
N PHE A 93 1.93 2.64 5.24
CA PHE A 93 1.52 1.50 6.04
C PHE A 93 0.08 1.67 6.50
N TYR A 94 -0.75 0.66 6.25
CA TYR A 94 -2.10 0.58 6.78
C TYR A 94 -2.29 -0.73 7.54
N CYS A 95 -2.79 -0.66 8.77
CA CYS A 95 -3.09 -1.86 9.54
C CYS A 95 -4.48 -2.39 9.19
N THR A 96 -4.54 -3.51 8.47
CA THR A 96 -5.80 -4.14 8.08
C THR A 96 -6.42 -4.95 9.22
N ARG A 97 -5.58 -5.62 10.01
CA ARG A 97 -5.94 -6.39 11.23
C ARG A 97 -4.69 -6.70 12.06
N GLY A 98 -4.89 -7.13 13.29
CA GLY A 98 -3.82 -7.33 14.27
C GLY A 98 -3.18 -6.00 14.68
N ARG A 99 -1.90 -6.05 15.03
CA ARG A 99 -1.13 -4.87 15.45
C ARG A 99 0.34 -5.03 15.05
N PHE A 100 0.92 -3.91 14.63
CA PHE A 100 2.36 -3.79 14.46
C PHE A 100 2.82 -2.43 14.98
N GLN A 101 4.05 -2.37 15.46
CA GLN A 101 4.69 -1.12 15.82
C GLN A 101 5.52 -0.61 14.64
N LEU A 102 5.42 0.68 14.37
CA LEU A 102 6.18 1.37 13.33
C LEU A 102 6.99 2.48 13.99
N TRP A 103 8.29 2.50 13.71
CA TRP A 103 9.18 3.59 14.08
C TRP A 103 9.53 4.38 12.83
N ALA A 104 9.59 5.71 12.96
CA ALA A 104 9.94 6.59 11.85
C ALA A 104 10.67 7.84 12.34
N GLU A 105 11.71 8.25 11.62
CA GLU A 105 12.45 9.50 11.86
C GLU A 105 12.89 10.12 10.53
N SER A 106 12.62 11.41 10.35
CA SER A 106 13.00 12.10 9.12
C SER A 106 14.52 12.32 9.10
N TYR A 107 15.18 11.92 8.00
CA TYR A 107 16.62 12.13 7.82
C TYR A 107 16.97 13.62 7.90
N ASN A 108 18.08 13.93 8.57
CA ASN A 108 18.57 15.31 8.79
C ASN A 108 17.52 16.27 9.35
N SER A 109 16.53 15.77 10.10
CA SER A 109 15.52 16.61 10.73
C SER A 109 15.89 16.95 12.16
N THR A 110 15.40 18.09 12.63
CA THR A 110 15.41 18.45 14.07
C THR A 110 14.27 17.76 14.83
N THR A 111 13.44 16.96 14.15
CA THR A 111 12.34 16.22 14.78
C THR A 111 12.83 14.93 15.41
N GLU A 112 12.40 14.70 16.65
CA GLU A 112 12.62 13.46 17.38
C GLU A 112 11.99 12.25 16.67
N GLN A 113 12.65 11.09 16.73
CA GLN A 113 12.11 9.79 16.32
C GLN A 113 10.70 9.56 16.88
N GLN A 114 9.78 9.11 16.04
CA GLN A 114 8.42 8.76 16.44
C GLN A 114 8.23 7.25 16.42
N THR A 115 7.41 6.73 17.34
CA THR A 115 6.92 5.35 17.25
C THR A 115 5.44 5.26 17.57
N ARG A 116 4.71 4.42 16.85
CA ARG A 116 3.29 4.14 17.11
C ARG A 116 3.01 2.65 16.94
N VAL A 117 2.20 2.10 17.84
CA VAL A 117 1.54 0.81 17.63
C VAL A 117 0.28 1.07 16.82
N LEU A 118 0.30 0.62 15.57
CA LEU A 118 -0.83 0.72 14.65
C LEU A 118 -1.79 -0.45 14.92
N THR A 119 -3.07 -0.11 15.04
CA THR A 119 -4.16 -1.06 15.19
C THR A 119 -5.08 -0.99 13.97
N GLN A 120 -6.04 -1.90 13.84
CA GLN A 120 -6.94 -1.95 12.69
C GLN A 120 -7.50 -0.56 12.29
N GLY A 121 -7.20 -0.15 11.06
CA GLY A 121 -7.62 1.11 10.47
C GLY A 121 -6.69 2.30 10.71
N ASP A 122 -5.60 2.13 11.46
CA ASP A 122 -4.56 3.14 11.62
C ASP A 122 -3.61 3.15 10.41
N TYR A 123 -2.94 4.29 10.23
CA TYR A 123 -2.11 4.58 9.07
C TYR A 123 -0.81 5.30 9.45
N GLY A 124 0.28 4.89 8.82
CA GLY A 124 1.60 5.50 8.91
C GLY A 124 2.11 5.88 7.53
N ALA A 125 2.67 7.08 7.42
CA ALA A 125 3.31 7.58 6.21
C ALA A 125 4.82 7.66 6.44
N VAL A 126 5.58 7.12 5.49
CA VAL A 126 7.04 7.14 5.48
C VAL A 126 7.50 7.78 4.17
N PRO A 127 7.67 9.11 4.15
CA PRO A 127 8.20 9.82 3.00
C PRO A 127 9.63 9.41 2.67
N HIS A 128 10.11 9.84 1.49
CA HIS A 128 11.51 9.74 1.11
C HIS A 128 12.46 10.22 2.22
N ASN A 129 13.60 9.56 2.35
CA ASN A 129 14.63 9.84 3.34
C ASN A 129 14.07 9.85 4.77
N THR A 130 13.29 8.83 5.12
CA THR A 130 12.79 8.61 6.49
C THR A 130 13.32 7.27 6.99
N TYR A 131 14.10 7.30 8.07
CA TYR A 131 14.49 6.10 8.81
C TYR A 131 13.23 5.40 9.27
N HIS A 132 13.10 4.11 9.01
CA HIS A 132 11.95 3.36 9.51
C HIS A 132 12.25 1.87 9.65
N THR A 133 11.43 1.23 10.48
CA THR A 133 11.34 -0.21 10.69
C THR A 133 9.99 -0.53 11.33
N PHE A 134 9.60 -1.80 11.33
CA PHE A 134 8.41 -2.25 12.02
C PHE A 134 8.64 -3.57 12.79
N GLN A 135 7.74 -3.86 13.72
CA GLN A 135 7.67 -5.12 14.44
C GLN A 135 6.22 -5.58 14.51
N VAL A 136 5.97 -6.85 14.23
CA VAL A 136 4.64 -7.46 14.31
C VAL A 136 4.36 -7.90 15.74
N LEU A 137 3.22 -7.48 16.31
CA LEU A 137 2.91 -7.65 17.74
C LEU A 137 1.80 -8.66 18.03
N ASP A 138 0.87 -8.88 17.09
CA ASP A 138 -0.23 -9.84 17.29
C ASP A 138 -0.07 -11.06 16.37
N PRO A 139 -0.52 -12.26 16.80
CA PRO A 139 -0.42 -13.50 16.03
C PRO A 139 -1.09 -13.50 14.66
N ASP A 140 -2.02 -12.57 14.43
CA ASP A 140 -2.80 -12.48 13.19
C ASP A 140 -2.78 -11.05 12.64
N THR A 141 -1.60 -10.61 12.22
CA THR A 141 -1.40 -9.25 11.71
C THR A 141 -1.39 -9.22 10.19
N GLN A 142 -2.02 -8.20 9.62
CA GLN A 142 -1.92 -7.89 8.19
C GLN A 142 -1.70 -6.40 7.98
N MET A 143 -0.61 -6.09 7.28
CA MET A 143 -0.21 -4.76 6.85
C MET A 143 -0.54 -4.62 5.37
N THR A 144 -1.16 -3.52 4.98
CA THR A 144 -1.29 -3.13 3.57
C THR A 144 -0.28 -2.03 3.30
N GLY A 145 0.68 -2.33 2.44
CA GLY A 145 1.68 -1.39 1.93
C GLY A 145 1.18 -0.73 0.65
N VAL A 146 1.34 0.60 0.54
CA VAL A 146 1.22 1.32 -0.73
C VAL A 146 2.51 2.08 -0.97
N ILE A 147 3.19 1.75 -2.07
CA ILE A 147 4.55 2.23 -2.36
C ILE A 147 4.52 2.95 -3.70
N GLN A 148 5.13 4.12 -3.76
CA GLN A 148 5.10 5.01 -4.91
C GLN A 148 6.51 5.50 -5.23
N PRO A 149 7.01 5.36 -6.47
CA PRO A 149 6.35 4.75 -7.65
C PRO A 149 6.18 3.22 -7.55
N GLY A 150 5.53 2.61 -8.54
CA GLY A 150 5.38 1.16 -8.62
C GLY A 150 6.63 0.46 -9.14
N GLY A 151 6.76 -0.84 -8.87
CA GLY A 151 7.93 -1.66 -9.22
C GLY A 151 8.78 -2.07 -8.02
N PHE A 152 8.54 -1.48 -6.84
CA PHE A 152 9.26 -1.82 -5.61
C PHE A 152 9.05 -3.27 -5.17
N GLU A 153 8.01 -3.97 -5.65
CA GLU A 153 7.80 -5.39 -5.37
C GLU A 153 8.96 -6.30 -5.81
N GLU A 154 9.75 -5.89 -6.81
CA GLU A 154 10.91 -6.64 -7.30
C GLU A 154 11.93 -6.95 -6.20
N LEU A 155 12.06 -6.05 -5.22
CA LEU A 155 12.86 -6.27 -4.02
C LEU A 155 12.44 -7.53 -3.26
N PHE A 156 11.15 -7.67 -2.98
CA PHE A 156 10.62 -8.80 -2.21
C PHE A 156 10.74 -10.09 -3.00
N VAL A 157 10.58 -10.02 -4.32
CA VAL A 157 10.84 -11.15 -5.20
C VAL A 157 12.32 -11.53 -5.10
N ALA A 158 13.27 -10.58 -5.16
CA ALA A 158 14.70 -10.88 -5.04
C ALA A 158 15.11 -11.47 -3.67
N LEU A 159 14.50 -10.99 -2.58
CA LEU A 159 14.81 -11.42 -1.20
C LEU A 159 14.11 -12.71 -0.75
N ARG A 160 13.15 -13.24 -1.53
CA ARG A 160 12.31 -14.36 -1.09
C ARG A 160 13.13 -15.60 -0.73
N ASP A 161 12.70 -16.27 0.35
CA ASP A 161 13.10 -17.65 0.60
C ASP A 161 12.42 -18.58 -0.40
N SER A 162 11.15 -18.30 -0.73
CA SER A 162 10.35 -19.06 -1.67
C SER A 162 9.13 -18.28 -2.17
N TYR A 163 8.56 -18.72 -3.29
CA TYR A 163 7.18 -18.34 -3.62
C TYR A 163 6.21 -19.03 -2.66
N TYR A 164 5.20 -18.30 -2.21
CA TYR A 164 4.21 -18.79 -1.28
C TYR A 164 2.90 -19.12 -1.99
N ASN A 165 2.49 -20.38 -1.93
CA ASN A 165 1.21 -20.84 -2.41
C ASN A 165 0.55 -21.73 -1.35
N SER A 166 -0.73 -21.50 -1.07
CA SER A 166 -1.50 -22.25 -0.10
C SER A 166 -2.75 -22.81 -0.75
N SER A 167 -2.91 -24.13 -0.72
CA SER A 167 -4.11 -24.81 -1.21
C SER A 167 -5.38 -24.44 -0.44
N THR A 168 -5.24 -23.87 0.76
CA THR A 168 -6.34 -23.42 1.62
C THR A 168 -6.46 -21.89 1.67
N TYR A 169 -5.70 -21.17 0.83
CA TYR A 169 -5.63 -19.71 0.83
C TYR A 169 -5.24 -19.11 2.19
N ALA A 170 -4.43 -19.83 2.98
CA ALA A 170 -3.91 -19.34 4.25
C ALA A 170 -3.00 -18.12 4.02
N ASN A 171 -3.11 -17.10 4.88
CA ASN A 171 -2.37 -15.84 4.72
C ASN A 171 -0.87 -15.99 4.92
N PHE A 172 -0.45 -16.92 5.77
CA PHE A 172 0.93 -17.31 6.03
C PHE A 172 0.93 -18.74 6.59
N GLU A 173 2.09 -19.39 6.57
CA GLU A 173 2.27 -20.74 7.08
C GLU A 173 2.22 -20.75 8.62
N PRO A 174 1.31 -21.52 9.25
CA PRO A 174 1.30 -21.64 10.71
C PRO A 174 2.58 -22.30 11.20
N SER A 175 3.31 -21.63 12.08
CA SER A 175 4.53 -22.15 12.69
C SER A 175 4.38 -22.25 14.21
N ARG A 176 5.08 -23.21 14.83
CA ARG A 176 5.22 -23.31 16.30
C ARG A 176 6.40 -22.50 16.83
N THR A 177 7.29 -22.05 15.94
CA THR A 177 8.50 -21.31 16.26
C THR A 177 8.53 -20.06 15.39
N ASN A 178 8.56 -18.89 16.02
CA ASN A 178 8.71 -17.64 15.28
C ASN A 178 10.20 -17.47 14.95
N SER A 179 10.54 -17.53 13.67
CA SER A 179 11.87 -17.27 13.14
C SER A 179 11.99 -15.77 12.86
N SER A 180 13.18 -15.20 13.06
CA SER A 180 13.45 -13.81 12.67
C SER A 180 13.14 -13.61 11.19
N ALA A 181 12.25 -12.68 10.88
CA ALA A 181 11.92 -12.33 9.51
C ALA A 181 12.81 -11.22 8.94
N GLY A 182 13.77 -10.71 9.73
CA GLY A 182 14.71 -9.69 9.30
C GLY A 182 15.84 -10.26 8.44
N THR A 183 16.03 -9.66 7.27
CA THR A 183 17.24 -9.76 6.46
C THR A 183 18.48 -9.42 7.31
N ASN A 184 19.57 -10.18 7.18
CA ASN A 184 20.80 -9.90 7.93
C ASN A 184 21.48 -8.59 7.46
N ALA A 185 22.44 -8.08 8.24
CA ALA A 185 23.10 -6.79 7.98
C ALA A 185 23.82 -6.74 6.61
N ASP A 186 24.47 -7.83 6.21
CA ASP A 186 25.22 -7.90 4.95
C ASP A 186 24.25 -7.87 3.76
N THR A 187 23.18 -8.65 3.84
CA THR A 187 22.17 -8.73 2.78
C THR A 187 21.44 -7.40 2.63
N ILE A 188 21.00 -6.73 3.71
CA ILE A 188 20.28 -5.45 3.56
C ILE A 188 21.18 -4.33 3.01
N SER A 189 22.47 -4.36 3.33
CA SER A 189 23.44 -3.38 2.84
C SER A 189 23.74 -3.52 1.34
N ALA A 190 23.36 -4.64 0.73
CA ALA A 190 23.53 -4.89 -0.70
C ALA A 190 22.31 -4.48 -1.56
N LEU A 191 21.28 -3.87 -0.96
CA LEU A 191 19.99 -3.61 -1.62
C LEU A 191 19.82 -2.17 -2.13
N GLU A 192 20.92 -1.41 -2.24
CA GLU A 192 20.83 -0.03 -2.73
C GLU A 192 20.28 0.06 -4.16
N GLU A 193 20.46 -0.99 -4.98
CA GLU A 193 19.88 -1.07 -6.33
C GLU A 193 18.34 -1.07 -6.33
N TYR A 194 17.74 -1.54 -5.22
CA TYR A 194 16.28 -1.55 -5.00
C TYR A 194 15.80 -0.34 -4.19
N ASP A 195 16.61 0.72 -4.07
CA ASP A 195 16.31 1.90 -3.24
C ASP A 195 16.17 1.57 -1.74
N VAL A 196 16.93 0.59 -1.23
CA VAL A 196 17.01 0.27 0.20
C VAL A 196 18.41 0.60 0.72
N TYR A 197 18.50 1.61 1.59
CA TYR A 197 19.77 2.01 2.20
C TYR A 197 19.74 1.71 3.70
N ALA A 198 20.50 0.70 4.11
CA ALA A 198 20.56 0.22 5.49
C ALA A 198 21.06 1.28 6.48
N GLN A 199 20.50 1.29 7.69
CA GLN A 199 20.82 2.25 8.75
C GLN A 199 21.15 1.49 10.05
N LEU A 200 22.26 0.74 10.01
CA LEU A 200 22.59 -0.27 11.01
C LEU A 200 22.93 0.29 12.40
N THR A 201 23.25 1.58 12.50
CA THR A 201 23.54 2.27 13.76
C THR A 201 22.32 3.01 14.32
N TRP A 202 21.20 3.02 13.60
CA TRP A 202 19.98 3.68 14.05
C TRP A 202 19.20 2.74 14.98
N GLU A 203 18.97 3.19 16.21
CA GLU A 203 18.31 2.40 17.24
C GLU A 203 16.85 2.83 17.42
N THR A 204 15.97 1.85 17.63
CA THR A 204 14.57 2.11 17.96
C THR A 204 14.42 2.55 19.41
N ARG A 205 13.60 3.56 19.67
CA ARG A 205 13.18 3.93 21.02
C ARG A 205 12.29 2.85 21.65
N HIS A 206 12.44 2.64 22.96
CA HIS A 206 11.72 1.62 23.73
C HIS A 206 10.84 2.21 24.87
N ASP A 207 10.62 3.52 24.85
CA ASP A 207 9.87 4.27 25.86
C ASP A 207 8.39 4.51 25.47
N ALA A 208 7.85 3.68 24.57
CA ALA A 208 6.46 3.77 24.13
C ALA A 208 5.48 3.53 25.29
N VAL A 209 4.69 4.54 25.64
CA VAL A 209 3.60 4.42 26.63
C VAL A 209 2.27 4.48 25.90
N ASN A 210 1.38 3.53 26.17
CA ASN A 210 0.09 3.42 25.47
C ASN A 210 0.21 3.32 23.94
N GLY A 211 1.29 2.70 23.46
CA GLY A 211 1.54 2.48 22.04
C GLY A 211 2.02 3.72 21.28
N THR A 212 2.61 4.71 21.96
CA THR A 212 3.15 5.91 21.32
C THR A 212 4.36 6.46 22.10
N ALA A 213 5.35 6.98 21.38
CA ALA A 213 6.36 7.89 21.95
C ALA A 213 6.90 8.87 20.89
N GLY A 214 7.48 9.97 21.36
CA GLY A 214 7.95 11.10 20.56
C GLY A 214 6.98 12.28 20.50
N SER A 215 7.53 13.48 20.33
CA SER A 215 6.74 14.72 20.20
C SER A 215 5.95 14.76 18.88
N GLY A 216 4.67 14.37 18.91
CA GLY A 216 3.87 14.27 17.69
C GLY A 216 2.41 13.85 17.89
N ASN A 217 1.70 14.45 18.85
CA ASN A 217 0.24 14.25 19.00
C ASN A 217 -0.61 15.03 17.97
N GLY A 218 0.04 15.81 17.10
CA GLY A 218 -0.59 16.54 16.00
C GLY A 218 0.27 16.46 14.74
N ALA A 219 -0.28 15.84 13.70
CA ALA A 219 0.27 15.86 12.33
C ALA A 219 1.67 15.22 12.11
N GLY A 220 2.07 14.22 12.91
CA GLY A 220 3.30 13.46 12.67
C GLY A 220 3.15 12.39 11.58
N LEU A 221 4.30 11.86 11.11
CA LEU A 221 4.45 10.72 10.18
C LEU A 221 3.50 9.55 10.48
N LEU A 222 3.16 9.35 11.75
CA LEU A 222 2.38 8.23 12.25
C LEU A 222 1.10 8.72 12.97
N SER A 223 -0.05 8.09 12.70
CA SER A 223 -1.33 8.47 13.34
C SER A 223 -2.13 7.26 13.83
N SER A 224 -2.72 7.37 15.04
CA SER A 224 -3.56 6.32 15.64
C SER A 224 -4.83 6.85 16.32
N ASN A 225 -5.81 5.96 16.53
CA ASN A 225 -7.14 6.31 17.05
C ASN A 225 -7.17 6.24 18.58
N ARG A 226 -6.87 7.34 19.30
CA ARG A 226 -7.24 7.42 20.74
C ARG A 226 -7.85 8.75 21.16
N GLY A 227 -8.93 8.62 21.94
CA GLY A 227 -9.98 9.56 22.37
C GLY A 227 -9.63 10.89 23.04
N GLY A 228 -8.60 11.65 22.64
CA GLY A 228 -8.39 13.02 23.14
C GLY A 228 -9.08 14.10 22.28
N SER A 229 -9.89 14.97 22.88
CA SER A 229 -10.50 16.15 22.26
C SER A 229 -9.44 17.26 22.14
N SER A 230 -8.96 17.53 20.92
CA SER A 230 -8.24 18.77 20.63
C SER A 230 -8.40 19.09 19.14
N ARG A 231 -8.95 20.28 18.89
CA ARG A 231 -9.16 20.89 17.57
C ARG A 231 -7.90 21.64 17.16
N THR A 232 -6.98 20.96 16.48
CA THR A 232 -5.95 21.60 15.65
C THR A 232 -5.75 20.76 14.38
N ARG A 233 -5.51 21.44 13.25
CA ARG A 233 -5.44 20.85 11.89
C ARG A 233 -4.48 19.65 11.84
N LYS A 234 -4.98 18.47 11.47
CA LYS A 234 -4.27 17.18 11.53
C LYS A 234 -3.83 16.73 10.13
N LYS A 235 -2.53 16.54 9.89
CA LYS A 235 -1.99 15.74 8.78
C LYS A 235 -1.41 14.44 9.35
N GLY A 236 -2.32 13.56 9.75
CA GLY A 236 -2.07 12.22 10.28
C GLY A 236 -3.44 11.55 10.38
N CYS A 237 -3.62 10.41 9.71
CA CYS A 237 -4.92 9.80 9.49
C CYS A 237 -5.14 8.62 10.43
N SER A 238 -6.15 8.72 11.30
CA SER A 238 -6.70 7.55 11.98
C SER A 238 -8.16 7.37 11.60
N SER A 239 -8.65 6.12 11.61
CA SER A 239 -9.93 5.69 11.02
C SER A 239 -11.16 6.52 11.44
N ARG A 240 -11.13 7.21 12.58
CA ARG A 240 -12.22 8.08 13.04
C ARG A 240 -11.89 9.58 13.14
N ARG A 241 -10.64 10.01 12.93
CA ARG A 241 -10.17 11.37 13.26
C ARG A 241 -9.68 12.21 12.07
N SER A 242 -9.70 11.65 10.87
CA SER A 242 -9.30 12.37 9.66
C SER A 242 -10.35 13.37 9.19
N SER A 243 -9.91 14.32 8.37
CA SER A 243 -10.78 15.22 7.61
C SER A 243 -11.68 14.40 6.69
N LYS A 244 -12.93 14.16 7.12
CA LYS A 244 -13.96 13.54 6.29
C LYS A 244 -14.67 14.63 5.48
N LYS A 245 -14.73 14.48 4.15
CA LYS A 245 -15.63 15.28 3.31
C LYS A 245 -16.89 14.46 3.04
N THR A 246 -18.03 14.90 3.54
CA THR A 246 -19.34 14.34 3.17
C THR A 246 -19.78 15.00 1.86
N VAL A 247 -19.88 14.23 0.78
CA VAL A 247 -20.45 14.71 -0.49
C VAL A 247 -21.95 14.46 -0.45
N HIS A 248 -22.75 15.53 -0.35
CA HIS A 248 -24.18 15.44 -0.62
C HIS A 248 -24.39 15.37 -2.14
N GLN A 249 -24.75 14.19 -2.67
CA GLN A 249 -25.29 14.09 -4.03
C GLN A 249 -26.70 14.68 -4.04
N GLY A 250 -26.82 15.95 -4.44
CA GLY A 250 -28.10 16.54 -4.78
C GLY A 250 -28.60 15.92 -6.09
N HIS A 251 -29.58 15.02 -6.01
CA HIS A 251 -30.33 14.58 -7.19
C HIS A 251 -31.10 15.77 -7.76
N ARG A 252 -30.57 16.39 -8.82
CA ARG A 252 -31.31 17.34 -9.65
C ARG A 252 -32.22 16.51 -10.55
N LEU A 253 -33.48 16.32 -10.14
CA LEU A 253 -34.54 15.78 -10.99
C LEU A 253 -34.64 16.67 -12.24
N LEU A 254 -34.26 16.12 -13.38
CA LEU A 254 -34.52 16.71 -14.70
C LEU A 254 -36.04 16.77 -14.88
N GLY A 255 -36.58 17.98 -15.03
CA GLY A 255 -37.99 18.24 -15.24
C GLY A 255 -38.50 17.50 -16.47
N ARG A 256 -39.60 16.76 -16.29
CA ARG A 256 -40.37 16.17 -17.39
C ARG A 256 -40.88 17.31 -18.29
N GLY A 257 -40.55 17.22 -19.58
CA GLY A 257 -41.11 18.10 -20.61
C GLY A 257 -42.63 17.97 -20.69
N ASN A 258 -43.31 19.10 -20.75
CA ASN A 258 -44.74 19.18 -21.00
C ASN A 258 -45.02 18.76 -22.45
N LEU A 259 -45.74 17.65 -22.60
CA LEU A 259 -46.39 17.26 -23.85
C LEU A 259 -47.74 17.97 -23.93
N ASN A 260 -47.95 18.67 -25.05
CA ASN A 260 -49.16 19.35 -25.47
C ASN A 260 -50.44 18.52 -25.25
N LYS A 261 -51.49 19.16 -24.72
CA LYS A 261 -52.88 18.84 -25.05
C LYS A 261 -53.61 20.12 -25.42
N SER A 262 -53.92 20.21 -26.71
CA SER A 262 -55.00 21.02 -27.26
C SER A 262 -56.35 20.46 -26.79
N ALA A 263 -57.22 21.33 -26.29
CA ALA A 263 -58.67 21.16 -26.33
C ALA A 263 -59.34 22.53 -26.14
N SER A 264 -60.06 22.96 -27.17
CA SER A 264 -60.91 24.15 -27.23
C SER A 264 -62.12 24.01 -26.30
N VAL A 265 -62.49 25.08 -25.59
CA VAL A 265 -63.88 25.45 -25.28
C VAL A 265 -63.94 26.96 -25.06
N GLY A 266 -64.84 27.66 -25.75
CA GLY A 266 -65.23 29.07 -25.48
C GLY A 266 -64.99 29.99 -26.65
#